data_AF-S9V5G0-F1
#
_entry.id   AF-S9V5G0-F1
#
_cell.length_a   1.000
_cell.length_b   1.000
_cell.length_c   1.000
_cell.angle_alpha   90.00
_cell.angle_beta   90.00
_cell.angle_gamma   90.00
#
_symmetry.space_group_name_H-M   'P 1'
#
loop_
_entity.id
_entity.type
_entity.pdbx_description
1 polymer ?
#
loop_
_entity_poly.entity_id
_entity_poly.type
_entity_poly.pdbx_seq_one_letter_code
_entity_poly.pdbx_strand_id
1 'polypeptide(L)'
;MNTSSNFLSPINVNTDAKVKSKRRLDLPSPQSKPLSRKQRMQKAVAAREAELRPISFNEFQRHLHDVLASDMDIFDVCPQKAINAGKLEQFIVSLMKRLDEPTQALLDPVMSSWNGRNIPTSGRVMDILRFKRVQLLQGMETSFQDLCDWILLVVKLQEDVSLSLINHFAEQLGPNTQNAVCTILTSLQAGGFVDPIPLYVELRKLQPTLFTGNAYDGRYLTALVDDFIEKDASIEPVPIYQAIQTDLTPTIRGMLAEWLLQVSIYSVQSLRAETYFLGMTILDQYLALHQVSRSSFLLFGCAALYLACKFEELYLHNFLRFLVSQAAGSFTCEKVLQTEKIIATALDFHLCPNTLTHMTSALVAEQDPPASKEQMDLLRYIISSVTIHTYYGQYHPSQIAATCVFISRVMCDVSTGDPGPQVRRLIQSVMAGIAKNYVSSQVGEITFSLFAEKRFSEVSKLFCNPNSAAMKYLRSL
;
A
#
# COMPACT_ATOMS: atom_id res chain seq x y z
N MET A 1 0.07 -39.89 -42.41
CA MET A 1 -1.04 -39.26 -43.14
C MET A 1 -2.22 -39.21 -42.18
N ASN A 2 -2.38 -38.08 -41.48
CA ASN A 2 -3.35 -37.01 -41.78
C ASN A 2 -4.80 -37.45 -41.44
N THR A 3 -5.65 -36.76 -40.70
CA THR A 3 -5.65 -35.43 -40.06
C THR A 3 -6.99 -35.32 -39.29
N SER A 4 -6.93 -34.76 -38.08
CA SER A 4 -7.92 -33.86 -37.43
C SER A 4 -9.40 -33.84 -37.87
N SER A 5 -10.33 -34.03 -36.91
CA SER A 5 -11.16 -32.94 -36.35
C SER A 5 -12.30 -33.52 -35.49
N ASN A 6 -12.19 -33.42 -34.15
CA ASN A 6 -13.34 -33.60 -33.27
C ASN A 6 -13.50 -32.31 -32.45
N PHE A 7 -14.43 -31.48 -32.90
CA PHE A 7 -14.92 -30.33 -32.16
C PHE A 7 -15.68 -30.80 -30.91
N LEU A 8 -15.43 -30.11 -29.81
CA LEU A 8 -16.12 -30.24 -28.52
C LEU A 8 -17.64 -30.03 -28.71
N SER A 9 -18.44 -30.97 -28.19
CA SER A 9 -19.89 -30.82 -28.07
C SER A 9 -20.24 -30.03 -26.80
N PRO A 10 -21.30 -29.19 -26.80
CA PRO A 10 -21.70 -28.45 -25.62
C PRO A 10 -22.34 -29.38 -24.58
N ILE A 11 -22.00 -29.15 -23.32
CA ILE A 11 -22.52 -29.86 -22.15
C ILE A 11 -24.02 -29.57 -22.02
N ASN A 12 -24.85 -30.60 -22.22
CA ASN A 12 -26.30 -30.53 -22.08
C ASN A 12 -26.71 -30.77 -20.62
N VAL A 13 -26.98 -29.69 -19.87
CA VAL A 13 -27.26 -29.71 -18.42
C VAL A 13 -28.76 -29.93 -18.14
N ASN A 14 -29.38 -30.99 -18.67
CA ASN A 14 -30.71 -31.39 -18.19
C ASN A 14 -31.05 -32.85 -18.51
N THR A 15 -30.79 -33.74 -17.55
CA THR A 15 -31.50 -35.02 -17.39
C THR A 15 -31.82 -35.28 -15.92
N ASP A 16 -33.08 -35.01 -15.58
CA ASP A 16 -33.95 -35.72 -14.64
C ASP A 16 -33.38 -36.23 -13.30
N ALA A 17 -33.43 -35.37 -12.29
CA ALA A 17 -33.86 -35.77 -10.95
C ALA A 17 -35.20 -35.10 -10.65
N LYS A 18 -36.30 -35.84 -10.84
CA LYS A 18 -37.68 -35.44 -10.53
C LYS A 18 -37.82 -35.13 -9.03
N VAL A 19 -37.69 -33.86 -8.67
CA VAL A 19 -38.21 -33.32 -7.41
C VAL A 19 -39.43 -32.46 -7.75
N LYS A 20 -40.56 -32.79 -7.12
CA LYS A 20 -41.89 -32.22 -7.32
C LYS A 20 -41.88 -30.68 -7.47
N SER A 21 -42.04 -30.18 -8.69
CA SER A 21 -42.20 -28.75 -8.98
C SER A 21 -43.66 -28.30 -8.82
N LYS A 22 -43.98 -27.84 -7.61
CA LYS A 22 -44.89 -26.71 -7.42
C LYS A 22 -44.24 -25.75 -6.42
N ARG A 23 -43.17 -25.09 -6.85
CA ARG A 23 -42.78 -23.80 -6.28
C ARG A 23 -42.69 -22.84 -7.43
N ARG A 24 -43.67 -21.94 -7.50
CA ARG A 24 -43.55 -20.69 -8.26
C ARG A 24 -42.21 -20.08 -7.87
N LEU A 25 -41.44 -19.60 -8.84
CA LEU A 25 -40.42 -18.60 -8.55
C LEU A 25 -41.19 -17.38 -8.03
N ASP A 26 -41.28 -17.26 -6.71
CA ASP A 26 -41.74 -16.04 -6.08
C ASP A 26 -40.64 -15.00 -6.27
N LEU A 27 -40.73 -14.26 -7.39
CA LEU A 27 -40.13 -12.94 -7.46
C LEU A 27 -40.62 -12.17 -6.22
N PRO A 28 -39.73 -11.55 -5.41
CA PRO A 28 -40.15 -10.81 -4.24
C PRO A 28 -41.10 -9.69 -4.70
N SER A 29 -42.39 -9.88 -4.44
CA SER A 29 -43.39 -8.84 -4.65
C SER A 29 -43.02 -7.64 -3.78
N PRO A 30 -42.98 -6.40 -4.31
CA PRO A 30 -42.69 -5.20 -3.54
C PRO A 30 -43.91 -4.86 -2.68
N GLN A 31 -44.13 -5.62 -1.62
CA GLN A 31 -45.08 -5.33 -0.57
C GLN A 31 -44.41 -5.69 0.77
N SER A 32 -43.38 -4.92 1.15
CA SER A 32 -43.03 -4.85 2.55
C SER A 32 -44.27 -4.34 3.28
N LYS A 33 -44.86 -5.17 4.15
CA LYS A 33 -45.94 -4.72 5.04
C LYS A 33 -45.45 -3.45 5.74
N PRO A 34 -46.24 -2.36 5.77
CA PRO A 34 -45.82 -1.14 6.45
C PRO A 34 -45.46 -1.50 7.88
N LEU A 35 -44.23 -1.17 8.27
CA LEU A 35 -43.68 -1.45 9.59
C LEU A 35 -44.71 -1.06 10.66
N SER A 36 -44.99 -1.96 11.60
CA SER A 36 -45.89 -1.65 12.71
C SER A 36 -45.39 -0.42 13.48
N ARG A 37 -46.28 0.33 14.14
CA ARG A 37 -45.90 1.53 14.91
C ARG A 37 -44.73 1.26 15.86
N LYS A 38 -44.71 0.09 16.51
CA LYS A 38 -43.62 -0.36 17.39
C LYS A 38 -42.31 -0.62 16.65
N GLN A 39 -42.36 -1.26 15.47
CA GLN A 39 -41.17 -1.48 14.63
C GLN A 39 -40.64 -0.20 13.99
N ARG A 40 -41.52 0.74 13.61
CA ARG A 40 -41.12 2.08 13.17
C ARG A 40 -40.44 2.85 14.29
N MET A 41 -40.99 2.78 15.50
CA MET A 41 -40.40 3.43 16.67
C MET A 41 -39.07 2.78 17.04
N GLN A 42 -38.95 1.46 17.03
CA GLN A 42 -37.68 0.75 17.25
C GLN A 42 -36.64 1.03 16.16
N LYS A 43 -37.05 1.09 14.89
CA LYS A 43 -36.14 1.44 13.79
C LYS A 43 -35.71 2.91 13.84
N ALA A 44 -36.60 3.81 14.27
CA ALA A 44 -36.28 5.22 14.49
C ALA A 44 -35.40 5.43 15.74
N VAL A 45 -35.63 4.65 16.81
CA VAL A 45 -34.78 4.63 18.01
C VAL A 45 -33.41 4.07 17.67
N ALA A 46 -33.33 2.94 16.98
CA ALA A 46 -32.06 2.35 16.53
C ALA A 46 -31.32 3.25 15.51
N ALA A 47 -32.04 3.95 14.62
CA ALA A 47 -31.44 4.94 13.73
C ALA A 47 -30.91 6.14 14.51
N ARG A 48 -31.64 6.61 15.53
CA ARG A 48 -31.24 7.72 16.39
C ARG A 48 -30.11 7.34 17.36
N GLU A 49 -30.09 6.11 17.85
CA GLU A 49 -28.98 5.53 18.62
C GLU A 49 -27.74 5.34 17.73
N ALA A 50 -27.91 4.94 16.46
CA ALA A 50 -26.82 4.90 15.48
C ALA A 50 -26.32 6.29 15.08
N GLU A 51 -27.18 7.31 15.05
CA GLU A 51 -26.77 8.71 14.84
C GLU A 51 -25.98 9.27 16.04
N LEU A 52 -26.27 8.81 17.27
CA LEU A 52 -25.62 9.29 18.49
C LEU A 52 -24.37 8.53 18.89
N ARG A 53 -24.04 7.41 18.22
CA ARG A 53 -22.85 6.62 18.57
C ARG A 53 -21.57 7.41 18.25
N PRO A 54 -20.53 7.28 19.10
CA PRO A 54 -19.20 7.76 18.77
C PRO A 54 -18.71 7.14 17.47
N ILE A 55 -18.05 7.93 16.62
CA ILE A 55 -17.49 7.49 15.35
C ILE A 55 -15.96 7.41 15.45
N SER A 56 -15.42 6.37 14.85
CA SER A 56 -13.97 6.20 14.68
C SER A 56 -13.44 7.11 13.57
N PHE A 57 -12.13 7.34 13.54
CA PHE A 57 -11.47 8.08 12.46
C PHE A 57 -11.79 7.53 11.06
N ASN A 58 -11.81 6.21 10.89
CA ASN A 58 -12.13 5.59 9.59
C ASN A 58 -13.57 5.86 9.16
N GLU A 59 -14.52 5.86 10.10
CA GLU A 59 -15.90 6.24 9.80
C GLU A 59 -16.02 7.73 9.48
N PHE A 60 -15.25 8.57 10.17
CA PHE A 60 -15.19 10.01 9.88
C PHE A 60 -14.68 10.28 8.46
N GLN A 61 -13.56 9.67 8.06
CA GLN A 61 -13.03 9.76 6.68
C GLN A 61 -14.03 9.24 5.65
N ARG A 62 -14.65 8.06 5.89
CA ARG A 62 -15.65 7.50 4.97
C ARG A 62 -16.86 8.42 4.78
N HIS A 63 -17.37 9.00 5.86
CA HIS A 63 -18.49 9.95 5.77
C HIS A 63 -18.13 11.20 4.94
N LEU A 64 -16.89 11.67 5.02
CA LEU A 64 -16.41 12.76 4.16
C LEU A 64 -16.28 12.30 2.71
N HIS A 65 -15.67 11.14 2.46
CA HIS A 65 -15.57 10.56 1.13
C HIS A 65 -16.93 10.34 0.49
N ASP A 66 -17.94 9.85 1.21
CA ASP A 66 -19.29 9.62 0.68
C ASP A 66 -19.96 10.92 0.21
N VAL A 67 -19.82 12.00 1.00
CA VAL A 67 -20.36 13.32 0.66
C VAL A 67 -19.66 13.91 -0.56
N LEU A 68 -18.35 13.69 -0.68
CA LEU A 68 -17.59 14.14 -1.84
C LEU A 68 -17.89 13.26 -3.07
N ALA A 69 -17.94 11.94 -2.92
CA ALA A 69 -18.12 10.97 -4.00
C ALA A 69 -19.46 11.11 -4.72
N SER A 70 -20.54 11.53 -4.02
CA SER A 70 -21.84 11.75 -4.66
C SER A 70 -21.86 12.84 -5.74
N ASP A 71 -20.86 13.74 -5.75
CA ASP A 71 -20.75 14.87 -6.68
C ASP A 71 -19.34 14.95 -7.35
N MET A 72 -18.51 13.90 -7.18
CA MET A 72 -17.17 13.79 -7.77
C MET A 72 -17.17 12.86 -8.99
N ASP A 73 -17.76 13.28 -10.11
CA ASP A 73 -17.22 12.84 -11.39
C ASP A 73 -15.78 13.38 -11.48
N ILE A 74 -14.83 12.46 -11.35
CA ILE A 74 -13.40 12.71 -11.04
C ILE A 74 -12.70 13.56 -12.12
N PHE A 75 -13.33 13.77 -13.27
CA PHE A 75 -12.72 14.40 -14.43
C PHE A 75 -13.43 15.63 -14.97
N ASP A 76 -14.60 15.97 -14.43
CA ASP A 76 -15.41 17.07 -14.96
C ASP A 76 -15.22 18.34 -14.12
N VAL A 77 -14.72 19.39 -14.76
CA VAL A 77 -14.54 20.73 -14.18
C VAL A 77 -15.90 21.47 -14.15
N CYS A 78 -16.93 20.92 -14.80
CA CYS A 78 -18.25 21.53 -14.83
C CYS A 78 -18.91 21.52 -13.43
N PRO A 79 -19.29 22.69 -12.88
CA PRO A 79 -20.01 22.79 -11.63
C PRO A 79 -21.49 22.39 -11.83
N GLN A 80 -21.77 21.11 -12.11
CA GLN A 80 -23.16 20.65 -12.28
C GLN A 80 -23.90 20.59 -10.94
N LYS A 81 -23.16 20.47 -9.82
CA LYS A 81 -23.63 20.65 -8.44
C LYS A 81 -22.51 21.22 -7.57
N ALA A 82 -22.60 22.49 -7.20
CA ALA A 82 -21.67 23.08 -6.23
C ALA A 82 -22.02 22.59 -4.82
N ILE A 83 -21.08 21.90 -4.16
CA ILE A 83 -21.19 21.60 -2.73
C ILE A 83 -21.01 22.93 -2.00
N ASN A 84 -22.02 23.35 -1.23
CA ASN A 84 -21.93 24.59 -0.46
C ASN A 84 -20.92 24.42 0.68
N ALA A 85 -19.84 25.20 0.67
CA ALA A 85 -18.78 25.15 1.68
C ALA A 85 -19.31 25.26 3.11
N GLY A 86 -20.25 26.17 3.37
CA GLY A 86 -20.87 26.33 4.69
C GLY A 86 -21.68 25.11 5.14
N LYS A 87 -22.35 24.39 4.22
CA LYS A 87 -23.03 23.12 4.53
C LYS A 87 -22.03 22.01 4.84
N LEU A 88 -20.92 21.95 4.10
CA LEU A 88 -19.86 20.99 4.34
C LEU A 88 -19.17 21.25 5.68
N GLU A 89 -18.91 22.52 6.02
CA GLU A 89 -18.36 22.89 7.32
C GLU A 89 -19.30 22.52 8.47
N GLN A 90 -20.61 22.77 8.35
CA GLN A 90 -21.61 22.33 9.32
C GLN A 90 -21.62 20.81 9.48
N PHE A 91 -21.48 20.07 8.38
CA PHE A 91 -21.38 18.62 8.39
C PHE A 91 -20.13 18.13 9.11
N ILE A 92 -18.95 18.70 8.79
CA ILE A 92 -17.68 18.40 9.46
C ILE A 92 -17.80 18.66 10.98
N VAL A 93 -18.30 19.84 11.37
CA VAL A 93 -18.50 20.19 12.79
C VAL A 93 -19.47 19.22 13.47
N SER A 94 -20.53 18.78 12.77
CA SER A 94 -21.46 17.78 13.30
C SER A 94 -20.81 16.42 13.51
N LEU A 95 -19.90 16.01 12.62
CA LEU A 95 -19.15 14.77 12.76
C LEU A 95 -18.09 14.87 13.86
N MET A 96 -17.40 16.01 13.97
CA MET A 96 -16.41 16.27 15.01
C MET A 96 -16.98 16.10 16.42
N LYS A 97 -18.21 16.57 16.65
CA LYS A 97 -18.93 16.39 17.93
C LYS A 97 -19.21 14.92 18.29
N ARG A 98 -19.12 14.01 17.32
CA ARG A 98 -19.40 12.58 17.45
C ARG A 98 -18.12 11.75 17.51
N LEU A 99 -16.93 12.34 17.37
CA LEU A 99 -15.69 11.56 17.37
C LEU A 99 -15.51 10.87 18.73
N ASP A 100 -15.02 9.63 18.72
CA ASP A 100 -14.58 8.97 19.94
C ASP A 100 -13.34 9.66 20.54
N GLU A 101 -13.08 9.44 21.84
CA GLU A 101 -11.99 10.09 22.57
C GLU A 101 -10.60 9.84 21.93
N PRO A 102 -10.25 8.61 21.47
CA PRO A 102 -9.00 8.37 20.75
C PRO A 102 -8.87 9.18 19.46
N THR A 103 -9.95 9.30 18.69
CA THR A 103 -9.94 10.06 17.42
C THR A 103 -9.85 11.56 17.67
N GLN A 104 -10.51 12.07 18.72
CA GLN A 104 -10.36 13.47 19.13
C GLN A 104 -8.91 13.79 19.46
N ALA A 105 -8.29 13.02 20.36
CA ALA A 105 -6.89 13.20 20.74
C ALA A 105 -5.93 13.09 19.54
N LEU A 106 -6.25 12.22 18.58
CA LEU A 106 -5.47 12.05 17.35
C LEU A 106 -5.55 13.29 16.44
N LEU A 107 -6.72 13.89 16.31
CA LEU A 107 -6.97 15.04 15.43
C LEU A 107 -6.73 16.41 16.09
N ASP A 108 -6.62 16.47 17.42
CA ASP A 108 -6.41 17.71 18.17
C ASP A 108 -5.27 18.58 17.62
N PRO A 109 -4.09 18.06 17.25
CA PRO A 109 -3.04 18.88 16.65
C PRO A 109 -3.47 19.56 15.35
N VAL A 110 -4.17 18.83 14.48
CA VAL A 110 -4.68 19.34 13.20
C VAL A 110 -5.76 20.40 13.44
N MET A 111 -6.74 20.08 14.29
CA MET A 111 -7.84 20.99 14.60
C MET A 111 -7.33 22.27 15.27
N SER A 112 -6.32 22.16 16.13
CA SER A 112 -5.69 23.32 16.76
C SER A 112 -4.96 24.21 15.76
N SER A 113 -4.37 23.63 14.70
CA SER A 113 -3.65 24.37 13.65
C SER A 113 -4.58 25.25 12.79
N TRP A 114 -5.87 24.93 12.76
CA TRP A 114 -6.89 25.74 12.09
C TRP A 114 -7.19 27.02 12.85
N ASN A 115 -6.92 27.07 14.17
CA ASN A 115 -7.15 28.25 14.97
C ASN A 115 -6.10 29.32 14.62
N GLY A 116 -6.54 30.45 14.06
CA GLY A 116 -5.69 31.60 13.75
C GLY A 116 -5.10 31.62 12.34
N ARG A 117 -5.25 30.55 11.55
CA ARG A 117 -4.97 30.56 10.10
C ARG A 117 -6.30 30.61 9.36
N ASN A 118 -6.45 31.51 8.38
CA ASN A 118 -7.65 31.58 7.54
C ASN A 118 -7.65 30.45 6.50
N ILE A 119 -7.69 29.19 6.98
CA ILE A 119 -7.67 27.99 6.13
C ILE A 119 -9.08 27.76 5.56
N PRO A 120 -9.21 27.63 4.23
CA PRO A 120 -10.49 27.38 3.59
C PRO A 120 -11.04 25.98 3.94
N THR A 121 -12.33 25.75 3.71
CA THR A 121 -12.98 24.47 4.03
C THR A 121 -12.32 23.32 3.26
N SER A 122 -11.95 23.55 2.00
CA SER A 122 -11.16 22.61 1.20
C SER A 122 -9.87 22.18 1.89
N GLY A 123 -9.12 23.12 2.46
CA GLY A 123 -7.88 22.84 3.18
C GLY A 123 -8.12 21.94 4.40
N ARG A 124 -9.12 22.27 5.22
CA ARG A 124 -9.48 21.49 6.42
C ARG A 124 -9.92 20.07 6.08
N VAL A 125 -10.72 19.91 5.03
CA VAL A 125 -11.13 18.60 4.53
C VAL A 125 -9.89 17.78 4.16
N MET A 126 -8.98 18.38 3.39
CA MET A 126 -7.81 17.69 2.93
C MET A 126 -6.81 17.37 4.07
N ASP A 127 -6.73 18.21 5.11
CA ASP A 127 -5.95 17.91 6.32
C ASP A 127 -6.47 16.64 7.02
N ILE A 128 -7.80 16.46 7.08
CA ILE A 128 -8.42 15.26 7.64
C ILE A 128 -8.15 14.05 6.75
N LEU A 129 -8.43 14.15 5.45
CA LEU A 129 -8.35 13.02 4.53
C LEU A 129 -6.92 12.45 4.45
N ARG A 130 -5.91 13.33 4.44
CA ARG A 130 -4.50 12.97 4.29
C ARG A 130 -3.78 12.69 5.60
N PHE A 131 -4.45 12.88 6.75
CA PHE A 131 -3.84 12.93 8.07
C PHE A 131 -2.91 11.75 8.36
N LYS A 132 -3.39 10.51 8.18
CA LYS A 132 -2.60 9.30 8.47
C LYS A 132 -1.34 9.21 7.62
N ARG A 133 -1.46 9.51 6.31
CA ARG A 133 -0.33 9.48 5.39
C ARG A 133 0.68 10.56 5.75
N VAL A 134 0.24 11.79 6.02
CA VAL A 134 1.11 12.90 6.45
C VAL A 134 1.83 12.57 7.75
N GLN A 135 1.15 11.94 8.72
CA GLN A 135 1.75 11.52 9.98
C GLN A 135 2.80 10.40 9.77
N LEU A 136 2.49 9.43 8.90
CA LEU A 136 3.37 8.31 8.60
C LEU A 136 4.61 8.74 7.83
N LEU A 137 4.44 9.58 6.82
CA LEU A 137 5.47 10.07 5.90
C LEU A 137 6.07 11.40 6.34
N GLN A 138 5.88 11.79 7.60
CA GLN A 138 6.46 13.02 8.14
C GLN A 138 7.97 13.06 7.86
N GLY A 139 8.45 14.18 7.33
CA GLY A 139 9.82 14.37 6.87
C GLY A 139 10.04 14.08 5.39
N MET A 140 9.06 13.54 4.67
CA MET A 140 9.06 13.43 3.20
C MET A 140 8.21 14.55 2.57
N GLU A 141 8.39 14.79 1.27
CA GLU A 141 7.56 15.71 0.50
C GLU A 141 6.10 15.27 0.44
N THR A 142 5.22 16.26 0.29
CA THR A 142 3.81 16.04 -0.02
C THR A 142 3.64 15.60 -1.48
N SER A 143 2.64 14.76 -1.74
CA SER A 143 2.35 14.28 -3.08
C SER A 143 1.93 15.44 -4.00
N PHE A 144 2.33 15.42 -5.26
CA PHE A 144 1.80 16.37 -6.25
C PHE A 144 0.29 16.23 -6.44
N GLN A 145 -0.23 15.00 -6.34
CA GLN A 145 -1.65 14.73 -6.50
C GLN A 145 -2.46 15.41 -5.38
N ASP A 146 -1.87 15.57 -4.20
CA ASP A 146 -2.48 16.27 -3.08
C ASP A 146 -2.73 17.76 -3.37
N LEU A 147 -1.84 18.41 -4.14
CA LEU A 147 -2.09 19.78 -4.63
C LEU A 147 -3.23 19.78 -5.64
N CYS A 148 -3.22 18.85 -6.61
CA CYS A 148 -4.26 18.76 -7.64
C CYS A 148 -5.65 18.54 -7.03
N ASP A 149 -5.77 17.62 -6.07
CA ASP A 149 -7.03 17.29 -5.41
C ASP A 149 -7.54 18.44 -4.54
N TRP A 150 -6.64 19.13 -3.84
CA TRP A 150 -7.00 20.32 -3.08
C TRP A 150 -7.52 21.44 -4.00
N ILE A 151 -6.83 21.76 -5.09
CA ILE A 151 -7.30 22.79 -6.04
C ILE A 151 -8.61 22.37 -6.70
N LEU A 152 -8.80 21.10 -7.04
CA LEU A 152 -10.10 20.61 -7.55
C LEU A 152 -11.22 20.83 -6.54
N LEU A 153 -10.97 20.57 -5.26
CA LEU A 153 -11.94 20.78 -4.19
C LEU A 153 -12.27 22.27 -4.02
N VAL A 154 -11.26 23.14 -4.12
CA VAL A 154 -11.44 24.60 -4.14
C VAL A 154 -12.39 25.03 -5.27
N VAL A 155 -12.18 24.53 -6.50
CA VAL A 155 -13.07 24.81 -7.64
C VAL A 155 -14.51 24.38 -7.34
N LYS A 156 -14.71 23.19 -6.76
CA LYS A 156 -16.04 22.65 -6.47
C LYS A 156 -16.77 23.35 -5.33
N LEU A 157 -16.03 23.83 -4.34
CA LEU A 157 -16.55 24.61 -3.21
C LEU A 157 -16.69 26.10 -3.53
N GLN A 158 -16.21 26.55 -4.69
CA GLN A 158 -16.18 27.95 -5.12
C GLN A 158 -15.48 28.85 -4.08
N GLU A 159 -14.36 28.36 -3.54
CA GLU A 159 -13.56 29.09 -2.56
C GLU A 159 -12.49 29.94 -3.25
N ASP A 160 -12.21 31.11 -2.69
CA ASP A 160 -11.07 31.92 -3.11
C ASP A 160 -9.79 31.35 -2.49
N VAL A 161 -8.73 31.23 -3.30
CA VAL A 161 -7.42 30.80 -2.82
C VAL A 161 -6.39 31.90 -3.00
N SER A 162 -5.76 32.26 -1.89
CA SER A 162 -4.63 33.19 -1.87
C SER A 162 -3.36 32.55 -2.43
N LEU A 163 -2.55 33.32 -3.14
CA LEU A 163 -1.24 32.88 -3.62
C LEU A 163 -0.31 32.46 -2.47
N SER A 164 -0.39 33.12 -1.31
CA SER A 164 0.39 32.75 -0.12
C SER A 164 0.12 31.32 0.35
N LEU A 165 -1.13 30.87 0.27
CA LEU A 165 -1.51 29.51 0.67
C LEU A 165 -0.99 28.47 -0.32
N ILE A 166 -1.05 28.78 -1.63
CA ILE A 166 -0.49 27.91 -2.67
C ILE A 166 1.03 27.81 -2.52
N ASN A 167 1.71 28.94 -2.32
CA ASN A 167 3.16 28.95 -2.11
C ASN A 167 3.56 28.15 -0.87
N HIS A 168 2.81 28.28 0.23
CA HIS A 168 3.05 27.48 1.42
C HIS A 168 2.90 25.97 1.18
N PHE A 169 1.93 25.56 0.35
CA PHE A 169 1.81 24.16 -0.07
C PHE A 169 2.96 23.75 -0.99
N ALA A 170 3.33 24.60 -1.96
CA ALA A 170 4.39 24.34 -2.92
C ALA A 170 5.77 24.19 -2.27
N GLU A 171 6.02 24.87 -1.14
CA GLU A 171 7.21 24.68 -0.31
C GLU A 171 7.35 23.25 0.27
N GLN A 172 6.26 22.51 0.36
CA GLN A 172 6.22 21.13 0.87
C GLN A 172 6.29 20.09 -0.26
N LEU A 173 6.30 20.51 -1.53
CA LEU A 173 6.45 19.63 -2.68
C LEU A 173 7.93 19.30 -2.90
N GLY A 174 8.20 18.23 -3.67
CA GLY A 174 9.54 17.95 -4.15
C GLY A 174 10.05 19.03 -5.11
N PRO A 175 11.38 19.11 -5.32
CA PRO A 175 12.02 20.24 -5.97
C PRO A 175 11.64 20.40 -7.45
N ASN A 176 11.42 19.31 -8.21
CA ASN A 176 11.05 19.43 -9.62
C ASN A 176 9.61 19.90 -9.75
N THR A 177 8.73 19.34 -8.93
CA THR A 177 7.31 19.67 -8.88
C THR A 177 7.10 21.11 -8.42
N GLN A 178 7.81 21.52 -7.36
CA GLN A 178 7.80 22.89 -6.86
C GLN A 178 8.20 23.89 -7.96
N ASN A 179 9.29 23.63 -8.69
CA ASN A 179 9.74 24.49 -9.79
C ASN A 179 8.70 24.59 -10.92
N ALA A 180 8.05 23.48 -11.27
CA ALA A 180 6.99 23.46 -12.28
C ALA A 180 5.77 24.27 -11.83
N VAL A 181 5.34 24.12 -10.57
CA VAL A 181 4.23 24.88 -9.98
C VAL A 181 4.54 26.37 -9.95
N CYS A 182 5.74 26.77 -9.52
CA CYS A 182 6.18 28.17 -9.54
C CYS A 182 6.15 28.77 -10.96
N THR A 183 6.53 27.99 -11.97
CA THR A 183 6.49 28.40 -13.38
C THR A 183 5.06 28.64 -13.86
N ILE A 184 4.12 27.76 -13.47
CA ILE A 184 2.68 27.93 -13.78
C ILE A 184 2.11 29.16 -13.08
N LEU A 185 2.41 29.35 -11.80
CA LEU A 185 1.90 30.52 -11.06
C LEU A 185 2.40 31.83 -11.68
N THR A 186 3.64 31.84 -12.17
CA THR A 186 4.21 32.98 -12.89
C THR A 186 3.52 33.21 -14.24
N SER A 187 3.23 32.15 -15.00
CA SER A 187 2.58 32.27 -16.32
C SER A 187 1.13 32.74 -16.23
N LEU A 188 0.42 32.37 -15.16
CA LEU A 188 -0.94 32.81 -14.87
C LEU A 188 -1.02 34.24 -14.32
N GLN A 189 0.12 34.94 -14.18
CA GLN A 189 0.19 36.28 -13.56
C GLN A 189 -0.52 36.33 -12.20
N ALA A 190 -0.39 35.26 -11.43
CA ALA A 190 -1.05 35.11 -10.13
C ALA A 190 -0.69 36.28 -9.20
N GLY A 191 -1.68 37.09 -8.84
CA GLY A 191 -1.58 38.17 -7.86
C GLY A 191 -1.88 37.68 -6.44
N GLY A 192 -2.45 38.52 -5.58
CA GLY A 192 -2.83 38.11 -4.22
C GLY A 192 -3.78 36.90 -4.15
N PHE A 193 -4.67 36.77 -5.14
CA PHE A 193 -5.58 35.63 -5.33
C PHE A 193 -5.36 35.00 -6.70
N VAL A 194 -5.64 33.70 -6.81
CA VAL A 194 -5.44 32.90 -8.02
C VAL A 194 -6.76 32.27 -8.45
N ASP A 195 -7.10 32.37 -9.73
CA ASP A 195 -8.25 31.67 -10.29
C ASP A 195 -7.96 30.15 -10.28
N PRO A 196 -8.74 29.34 -9.53
CA PRO A 196 -8.44 27.93 -9.35
C PRO A 196 -8.71 27.09 -10.61
N ILE A 197 -9.56 27.55 -11.54
CA ILE A 197 -9.90 26.77 -12.75
C ILE A 197 -8.72 26.72 -13.74
N PRO A 198 -8.14 27.86 -14.21
CA PRO A 198 -6.96 27.85 -15.05
C PRO A 198 -5.78 27.16 -14.38
N LEU A 199 -5.60 27.38 -13.08
CA LEU A 199 -4.54 26.71 -12.31
C LEU A 199 -4.69 25.19 -12.36
N TYR A 200 -5.88 24.65 -12.07
CA TYR A 200 -6.13 23.22 -12.13
C TYR A 200 -5.88 22.64 -13.53
N VAL A 201 -6.30 23.35 -14.58
CA VAL A 201 -6.09 22.92 -15.97
C VAL A 201 -4.60 22.83 -16.30
N GLU A 202 -3.79 23.80 -15.90
CA GLU A 202 -2.33 23.77 -16.12
C GLU A 202 -1.65 22.69 -15.26
N LEU A 203 -2.02 22.55 -13.98
CA LEU A 203 -1.49 21.50 -13.10
C LEU A 203 -1.78 20.11 -13.67
N ARG A 204 -2.98 19.89 -14.23
CA ARG A 204 -3.34 18.63 -14.85
C ARG A 204 -2.48 18.29 -16.07
N LYS A 205 -1.90 19.28 -16.77
CA LYS A 205 -0.97 19.04 -17.88
C LYS A 205 0.41 18.59 -17.42
N LEU A 206 0.81 18.93 -16.20
CA LEU A 206 2.07 18.48 -15.60
C LEU A 206 2.08 16.99 -15.24
N GLN A 207 1.11 16.19 -15.71
CA GLN A 207 1.03 14.74 -15.46
C GLN A 207 2.44 14.19 -15.40
N PRO A 208 2.85 13.56 -14.28
CA PRO A 208 4.23 13.23 -14.06
C PRO A 208 4.72 12.36 -15.21
N THR A 209 5.49 12.96 -16.12
CA THR A 209 6.43 12.26 -17.01
C THR A 209 7.64 11.74 -16.23
N LEU A 210 7.56 11.75 -14.90
CA LEU A 210 8.53 11.24 -13.98
C LEU A 210 8.09 9.80 -13.66
N PHE A 211 8.94 8.85 -14.08
CA PHE A 211 8.89 7.41 -13.85
C PHE A 211 8.14 6.51 -14.84
N THR A 212 8.84 6.33 -15.95
CA THR A 212 9.09 5.07 -16.65
C THR A 212 8.71 3.78 -15.88
N GLY A 213 7.66 3.11 -16.34
CA GLY A 213 7.53 1.64 -16.20
C GLY A 213 6.29 1.09 -15.51
N ASN A 214 5.45 1.92 -14.88
CA ASN A 214 4.19 1.46 -14.30
C ASN A 214 3.05 1.59 -15.33
N ALA A 215 2.23 0.54 -15.46
CA ALA A 215 1.04 0.53 -16.32
C ALA A 215 -0.12 1.35 -15.75
N TYR A 216 -0.01 1.82 -14.50
CA TYR A 216 -1.04 2.56 -13.80
C TYR A 216 -0.85 4.07 -13.95
N ASP A 217 -1.97 4.75 -14.11
CA ASP A 217 -2.03 6.20 -14.13
C ASP A 217 -1.66 6.76 -12.74
N GLY A 218 -0.64 7.63 -12.70
CA GLY A 218 -0.06 8.16 -11.47
C GLY A 218 -1.08 8.84 -10.55
N ARG A 219 -2.21 9.31 -11.09
CA ARG A 219 -3.30 9.95 -10.34
C ARG A 219 -3.94 9.05 -9.28
N TYR A 220 -3.83 7.73 -9.42
CA TYR A 220 -4.39 6.78 -8.45
C TYR A 220 -3.40 6.32 -7.39
N LEU A 221 -2.10 6.68 -7.50
CA LEU A 221 -1.09 6.21 -6.56
C LEU A 221 -1.37 6.70 -5.13
N THR A 222 -1.77 7.96 -4.98
CA THR A 222 -2.02 8.56 -3.67
C THR A 222 -3.19 7.90 -2.96
N ALA A 223 -4.27 7.64 -3.70
CA ALA A 223 -5.41 6.89 -3.20
C ALA A 223 -5.06 5.43 -2.88
N LEU A 224 -4.21 4.80 -3.70
CA LEU A 224 -3.73 3.43 -3.44
C LEU A 224 -2.90 3.35 -2.14
N VAL A 225 -2.04 4.34 -1.89
CA VAL A 225 -1.26 4.44 -0.66
C VAL A 225 -2.19 4.60 0.56
N ASP A 226 -3.21 5.44 0.46
CA ASP A 226 -4.21 5.58 1.53
C ASP A 226 -4.94 4.26 1.81
N ASP A 227 -5.42 3.60 0.76
CA ASP A 227 -6.07 2.28 0.86
C ASP A 227 -5.15 1.25 1.53
N PHE A 228 -3.85 1.29 1.23
CA PHE A 228 -2.86 0.41 1.85
C PHE A 228 -2.70 0.70 3.34
N ILE A 229 -2.57 1.98 3.73
CA ILE A 229 -2.47 2.40 5.12
C ILE A 229 -3.74 2.02 5.90
N GLU A 230 -4.91 2.21 5.31
CA GLU A 230 -6.19 1.90 5.94
C GLU A 230 -6.40 0.40 6.13
N LYS A 231 -6.13 -0.41 5.09
CA LYS A 231 -6.22 -1.87 5.18
C LYS A 231 -5.25 -2.42 6.21
N ASP A 232 -4.03 -1.91 6.23
CA ASP A 232 -3.01 -2.32 7.19
C ASP A 232 -3.43 -1.99 8.64
N ALA A 233 -3.98 -0.80 8.88
CA ALA A 233 -4.48 -0.41 10.21
C ALA A 233 -5.61 -1.32 10.73
N SER A 234 -6.29 -2.07 9.86
CA SER A 234 -7.34 -3.02 10.24
C SER A 234 -6.82 -4.42 10.57
N ILE A 235 -5.55 -4.72 10.26
CA ILE A 235 -4.92 -6.02 10.48
C ILE A 235 -4.13 -5.96 11.78
N GLU A 236 -4.43 -6.85 12.73
CA GLU A 236 -3.60 -6.99 13.91
C GLU A 236 -2.27 -7.67 13.53
N PRO A 237 -1.10 -7.10 13.89
CA PRO A 237 0.18 -7.75 13.67
C PRO A 237 0.27 -9.04 14.50
N VAL A 238 0.25 -10.21 13.86
CA VAL A 238 0.36 -11.51 14.53
C VAL A 238 1.80 -12.03 14.38
N PRO A 239 2.50 -12.35 15.49
CA PRO A 239 3.79 -13.03 15.41
C PRO A 239 3.58 -14.47 14.93
N ILE A 240 3.69 -14.68 13.62
CA ILE A 240 3.45 -15.92 12.84
C ILE A 240 4.00 -17.19 13.52
N TYR A 241 5.15 -17.09 14.20
CA TYR A 241 5.95 -18.26 14.59
C TYR A 241 5.72 -18.77 16.02
N GLN A 242 5.16 -17.98 16.94
CA GLN A 242 5.15 -18.38 18.35
C GLN A 242 3.95 -19.25 18.75
N ALA A 243 2.85 -19.21 18.00
CA ALA A 243 1.61 -19.89 18.40
C ALA A 243 1.41 -21.28 17.73
N ILE A 244 1.90 -21.49 16.50
CA ILE A 244 1.54 -22.66 15.69
C ILE A 244 2.72 -23.57 15.36
N GLN A 245 3.86 -23.01 14.94
CA GLN A 245 4.99 -23.81 14.44
C GLN A 245 5.78 -24.45 15.59
N THR A 246 5.91 -25.78 15.57
CA THR A 246 6.66 -26.55 16.58
C THR A 246 8.03 -27.05 16.09
N ASP A 247 8.18 -27.27 14.79
CA ASP A 247 9.38 -27.86 14.17
C ASP A 247 10.19 -26.83 13.32
N LEU A 248 9.65 -25.60 13.18
CA LEU A 248 10.30 -24.53 12.44
C LEU A 248 10.74 -23.41 13.38
N THR A 249 11.98 -22.98 13.23
CA THR A 249 12.52 -21.80 13.94
C THR A 249 12.57 -20.59 13.01
N PRO A 250 12.55 -19.36 13.54
CA PRO A 250 12.79 -18.14 12.76
C PRO A 250 14.04 -18.23 11.87
N THR A 251 15.11 -18.85 12.36
CA THR A 251 16.36 -19.06 11.62
C THR A 251 16.15 -19.96 10.40
N ILE A 252 15.43 -21.08 10.53
CA ILE A 252 15.16 -21.99 9.41
C ILE A 252 14.35 -21.28 8.31
N ARG A 253 13.36 -20.46 8.70
CA ARG A 253 12.61 -19.65 7.74
C ARG A 253 13.46 -18.57 7.07
N GLY A 254 14.33 -17.90 7.83
CA GLY A 254 15.28 -16.93 7.27
C GLY A 254 16.20 -17.55 6.23
N MET A 255 16.76 -18.74 6.50
CA MET A 255 17.58 -19.48 5.53
C MET A 255 16.82 -19.83 4.25
N LEU A 256 15.56 -20.26 4.35
CA LEU A 256 14.72 -20.53 3.19
C LEU A 256 14.43 -19.25 2.39
N ALA A 257 14.14 -18.14 3.08
CA ALA A 257 13.88 -16.85 2.44
C ALA A 257 15.08 -16.38 1.61
N GLU A 258 16.30 -16.46 2.16
CA GLU A 258 17.53 -16.13 1.42
C GLU A 258 17.76 -17.03 0.22
N TRP A 259 17.53 -18.33 0.38
CA TRP A 259 17.64 -19.27 -0.73
C TRP A 259 16.62 -18.99 -1.83
N LEU A 260 15.36 -18.71 -1.49
CA LEU A 260 14.32 -18.34 -2.46
C LEU A 260 14.63 -17.01 -3.16
N LEU A 261 15.22 -16.05 -2.45
CA LEU A 261 15.70 -14.79 -3.03
C LEU A 261 16.84 -15.03 -4.02
N GLN A 262 17.77 -15.91 -3.70
CA GLN A 262 18.84 -16.30 -4.61
C GLN A 262 18.27 -16.97 -5.88
N VAL A 263 17.35 -17.92 -5.69
CA VAL A 263 16.68 -18.64 -6.79
C VAL A 263 15.89 -17.69 -7.69
N SER A 264 15.18 -16.71 -7.13
CA SER A 264 14.40 -15.75 -7.91
C SER A 264 15.30 -14.89 -8.80
N ILE A 265 16.43 -14.44 -8.26
CA ILE A 265 17.40 -13.57 -8.93
C ILE A 265 18.23 -14.27 -10.01
N TYR A 266 18.69 -15.50 -9.75
CA TYR A 266 19.54 -16.24 -10.71
C TYR A 266 18.77 -17.20 -11.61
N SER A 267 17.44 -17.18 -11.53
CA SER A 267 16.61 -17.89 -12.52
C SER A 267 16.89 -17.39 -13.94
N VAL A 268 16.73 -18.28 -14.93
CA VAL A 268 17.00 -17.96 -16.34
C VAL A 268 16.20 -16.74 -16.83
N GLN A 269 15.02 -16.51 -16.27
CA GLN A 269 14.14 -15.39 -16.60
C GLN A 269 14.34 -14.17 -15.67
N SER A 270 15.10 -14.31 -14.58
CA SER A 270 15.19 -13.36 -13.46
C SER A 270 13.82 -12.84 -13.03
N LEU A 271 13.23 -13.46 -12.02
CA LEU A 271 11.89 -13.08 -11.57
C LEU A 271 11.82 -11.60 -11.15
N ARG A 272 10.63 -11.03 -11.28
CA ARG A 272 10.30 -9.74 -10.67
C ARG A 272 10.50 -9.80 -9.17
N ALA A 273 10.84 -8.64 -8.58
CA ALA A 273 11.02 -8.55 -7.13
C ALA A 273 9.69 -8.88 -6.42
N GLU A 274 8.59 -8.35 -6.96
CA GLU A 274 7.22 -8.56 -6.48
C GLU A 274 6.89 -10.06 -6.34
N THR A 275 7.32 -10.90 -7.29
CA THR A 275 7.12 -12.35 -7.27
C THR A 275 7.73 -13.02 -6.03
N TYR A 276 8.95 -12.64 -5.65
CA TYR A 276 9.59 -13.17 -4.44
C TYR A 276 8.84 -12.74 -3.18
N PHE A 277 8.51 -11.46 -3.06
CA PHE A 277 7.84 -10.93 -1.86
C PHE A 277 6.42 -11.45 -1.72
N LEU A 278 5.70 -11.64 -2.84
CA LEU A 278 4.41 -12.31 -2.85
C LEU A 278 4.54 -13.78 -2.43
N GLY A 279 5.54 -14.50 -2.95
CA GLY A 279 5.80 -15.88 -2.56
C GLY A 279 6.08 -16.04 -1.07
N MET A 280 6.88 -15.13 -0.49
CA MET A 280 7.13 -15.11 0.95
C MET A 280 5.88 -14.78 1.76
N THR A 281 5.05 -13.85 1.28
CA THR A 281 3.79 -13.48 1.95
C THR A 281 2.79 -14.64 1.96
N ILE A 282 2.63 -15.33 0.82
CA ILE A 282 1.80 -16.54 0.70
C ILE A 282 2.29 -17.63 1.65
N LEU A 283 3.62 -17.86 1.70
CA LEU A 283 4.21 -18.84 2.60
C LEU A 283 3.94 -18.51 4.06
N ASP A 284 4.21 -17.27 4.48
CA ASP A 284 4.00 -16.83 5.86
C ASP A 284 2.53 -16.87 6.28
N GLN A 285 1.59 -16.51 5.39
CA GLN A 285 0.14 -16.65 5.64
C GLN A 285 -0.25 -18.11 5.86
N TYR A 286 0.30 -19.04 5.08
CA TYR A 286 0.05 -20.47 5.27
C TYR A 286 0.62 -20.97 6.61
N LEU A 287 1.84 -20.56 6.96
CA LEU A 287 2.47 -20.91 8.24
C LEU A 287 1.75 -20.31 9.45
N ALA A 288 1.06 -19.19 9.27
CA ALA A 288 0.22 -18.57 10.31
C ALA A 288 -1.07 -19.35 10.60
N LEU A 289 -1.39 -20.39 9.81
CA LEU A 289 -2.61 -21.20 9.97
C LEU A 289 -2.32 -22.70 10.09
N HIS A 290 -1.19 -23.19 9.56
CA HIS A 290 -0.90 -24.61 9.44
C HIS A 290 0.53 -24.97 9.86
N GLN A 291 0.67 -26.07 10.61
CA GLN A 291 1.97 -26.65 10.92
C GLN A 291 2.62 -27.27 9.69
N VAL A 292 3.93 -27.05 9.53
CA VAL A 292 4.74 -27.65 8.48
C VAL A 292 5.96 -28.30 9.11
N SER A 293 6.27 -29.54 8.71
CA SER A 293 7.47 -30.22 9.16
C SER A 293 8.71 -29.62 8.50
N ARG A 294 9.84 -29.66 9.20
CA ARG A 294 11.14 -29.22 8.67
C ARG A 294 11.51 -29.93 7.36
N SER A 295 11.15 -31.21 7.22
CA SER A 295 11.42 -32.01 6.02
C SER A 295 10.63 -31.59 4.78
N SER A 296 9.45 -30.98 4.96
CA SER A 296 8.59 -30.53 3.86
C SER A 296 8.68 -29.02 3.61
N PHE A 297 9.37 -28.29 4.47
CA PHE A 297 9.39 -26.82 4.45
C PHE A 297 9.92 -26.22 3.14
N LEU A 298 10.99 -26.79 2.57
CA LEU A 298 11.53 -26.35 1.27
C LEU A 298 10.50 -26.53 0.14
N LEU A 299 9.76 -27.64 0.14
CA LEU A 299 8.70 -27.92 -0.84
C LEU A 299 7.57 -26.88 -0.75
N PHE A 300 7.14 -26.52 0.46
CA PHE A 300 6.14 -25.47 0.68
C PHE A 300 6.64 -24.10 0.21
N GLY A 301 7.91 -23.76 0.48
CA GLY A 301 8.53 -22.53 -0.03
C GLY A 301 8.56 -22.47 -1.56
N CYS A 302 8.99 -23.55 -2.21
CA CYS A 302 8.97 -23.65 -3.67
C CYS A 302 7.56 -23.57 -4.25
N ALA A 303 6.58 -24.20 -3.62
CA ALA A 303 5.18 -24.15 -4.06
C ALA A 303 4.59 -22.75 -3.91
N ALA A 304 4.88 -22.05 -2.82
CA ALA A 304 4.45 -20.66 -2.61
C ALA A 304 5.08 -19.70 -3.64
N LEU A 305 6.38 -19.83 -3.92
CA LEU A 305 7.05 -19.05 -4.96
C LEU A 305 6.46 -19.36 -6.35
N TYR A 306 6.17 -20.63 -6.64
CA TYR A 306 5.56 -21.01 -7.91
C TYR A 306 4.11 -20.51 -8.07
N LEU A 307 3.34 -20.41 -6.97
CA LEU A 307 2.05 -19.73 -6.98
C LEU A 307 2.19 -18.25 -7.30
N ALA A 308 3.10 -17.54 -6.63
CA ALA A 308 3.35 -16.12 -6.88
C ALA A 308 3.77 -15.85 -8.33
N CYS A 309 4.62 -16.73 -8.88
CA CYS A 309 4.98 -16.75 -10.29
C CYS A 309 3.77 -16.71 -11.24
N LYS A 310 2.67 -17.43 -10.93
CA LYS A 310 1.46 -17.44 -11.77
C LYS A 310 0.67 -16.14 -11.71
N PHE A 311 0.89 -15.32 -10.68
CA PHE A 311 0.25 -14.01 -10.54
C PHE A 311 1.07 -12.90 -11.21
N GLU A 312 2.38 -12.90 -11.00
CA GLU A 312 3.23 -11.75 -11.34
C GLU A 312 3.97 -11.90 -12.68
N GLU A 313 4.29 -13.12 -13.10
CA GLU A 313 5.12 -13.35 -14.28
C GLU A 313 4.29 -13.58 -15.53
N LEU A 314 4.62 -12.87 -16.61
CA LEU A 314 3.97 -13.06 -17.91
C LEU A 314 4.33 -14.42 -18.55
N TYR A 315 5.52 -14.95 -18.27
CA TYR A 315 6.05 -16.15 -18.92
C TYR A 315 6.77 -17.06 -17.92
N LEU A 316 6.28 -18.30 -17.76
CA LEU A 316 6.81 -19.28 -16.79
C LEU A 316 7.52 -20.48 -17.42
N HIS A 317 8.07 -20.32 -18.63
CA HIS A 317 8.61 -21.45 -19.40
C HIS A 317 9.71 -22.18 -18.61
N ASN A 318 9.45 -23.45 -18.29
CA ASN A 318 10.36 -24.35 -17.54
C ASN A 318 10.76 -23.89 -16.13
N PHE A 319 10.16 -22.83 -15.57
CA PHE A 319 10.55 -22.32 -14.25
C PHE A 319 10.35 -23.39 -13.15
N LEU A 320 9.27 -24.15 -13.21
CA LEU A 320 9.01 -25.24 -12.25
C LEU A 320 10.11 -26.31 -12.26
N ARG A 321 10.59 -26.68 -13.46
CA ARG A 321 11.69 -27.66 -13.62
C ARG A 321 13.01 -27.09 -13.09
N PHE A 322 13.28 -25.81 -13.38
CA PHE A 322 14.42 -25.09 -12.82
C PHE A 322 14.37 -25.10 -11.29
N LEU A 323 13.24 -24.75 -10.69
CA LEU A 323 13.05 -24.71 -9.24
C LEU A 323 13.32 -26.06 -8.57
N VAL A 324 12.79 -27.16 -9.15
CA VAL A 324 13.07 -28.52 -8.68
C VAL A 324 14.54 -28.89 -8.82
N SER A 325 15.21 -28.47 -9.91
CA SER A 325 16.64 -28.73 -10.09
C SER A 325 17.51 -27.98 -9.06
N GLN A 326 17.14 -26.74 -8.71
CA GLN A 326 17.82 -25.97 -7.67
C GLN A 326 17.63 -26.58 -6.28
N ALA A 327 16.49 -27.24 -6.03
CA ALA A 327 16.24 -28.01 -4.82
C ALA A 327 16.97 -29.38 -4.81
N ALA A 328 17.97 -29.58 -5.68
CA ALA A 328 18.76 -30.79 -5.83
C ALA A 328 17.92 -32.07 -6.00
N GLY A 329 16.73 -31.96 -6.60
CA GLY A 329 15.83 -33.10 -6.80
C GLY A 329 15.19 -33.65 -5.52
N SER A 330 15.16 -32.87 -4.43
CA SER A 330 14.55 -33.28 -3.15
C SER A 330 13.05 -33.62 -3.26
N PHE A 331 12.39 -33.16 -4.31
CA PHE A 331 10.98 -33.44 -4.63
C PHE A 331 10.74 -33.27 -6.14
N THR A 332 9.62 -33.78 -6.65
CA THR A 332 9.27 -33.72 -8.07
C THR A 332 8.38 -32.51 -8.40
N CYS A 333 8.22 -32.21 -9.70
CA CYS A 333 7.31 -31.17 -10.17
C CYS A 333 5.86 -31.44 -9.73
N GLU A 334 5.43 -32.70 -9.78
CA GLU A 334 4.08 -33.12 -9.36
C GLU A 334 3.85 -32.83 -7.88
N LYS A 335 4.88 -33.00 -7.05
CA LYS A 335 4.79 -32.72 -5.63
C LYS A 335 4.65 -31.22 -5.35
N VAL A 336 5.35 -30.38 -6.10
CA VAL A 336 5.18 -28.91 -6.03
C VAL A 336 3.75 -28.53 -6.42
N LEU A 337 3.22 -29.05 -7.53
CA LEU A 337 1.84 -28.78 -7.98
C LEU A 337 0.78 -29.26 -6.97
N GLN A 338 0.98 -30.41 -6.32
CA GLN A 338 0.09 -30.87 -5.25
C GLN A 338 0.12 -29.91 -4.05
N THR A 339 1.31 -29.46 -3.67
CA THR A 339 1.51 -28.56 -2.53
C THR A 339 0.95 -27.17 -2.81
N GLU A 340 1.08 -26.67 -4.04
CA GLU A 340 0.46 -25.41 -4.47
C GLU A 340 -1.07 -25.45 -4.24
N LYS A 341 -1.71 -26.58 -4.55
CA LYS A 341 -3.16 -26.74 -4.37
C LYS A 341 -3.52 -26.74 -2.90
N ILE A 342 -2.71 -27.36 -2.04
CA ILE A 342 -2.88 -27.35 -0.59
C ILE A 342 -2.82 -25.91 -0.07
N ILE A 343 -1.80 -25.15 -0.47
CA ILE A 343 -1.64 -23.74 -0.04
C ILE A 343 -2.82 -22.90 -0.53
N ALA A 344 -3.16 -22.97 -1.82
CA ALA A 344 -4.24 -22.17 -2.41
C ALA A 344 -5.61 -22.46 -1.77
N THR A 345 -5.90 -23.72 -1.47
CA THR A 345 -7.16 -24.12 -0.82
C THR A 345 -7.19 -23.76 0.66
N ALA A 346 -6.07 -23.88 1.38
CA ALA A 346 -5.95 -23.48 2.77
C ALA A 346 -6.15 -21.97 2.98
N LEU A 347 -5.75 -21.16 2.01
CA LEU A 347 -5.90 -19.71 2.03
C LEU A 347 -7.22 -19.23 1.39
N ASP A 348 -8.14 -20.13 1.05
CA ASP A 348 -9.40 -19.80 0.36
C ASP A 348 -9.18 -18.92 -0.90
N PHE A 349 -8.08 -19.16 -1.63
CA PHE A 349 -7.66 -18.38 -2.79
C PHE A 349 -7.36 -16.89 -2.55
N HIS A 350 -7.18 -16.46 -1.29
CA HIS A 350 -6.67 -15.13 -0.94
C HIS A 350 -5.15 -15.04 -1.17
N LEU A 351 -4.73 -15.08 -2.44
CA LEU A 351 -3.33 -15.23 -2.86
C LEU A 351 -2.64 -13.94 -3.33
N CYS A 352 -3.36 -12.81 -3.37
CA CYS A 352 -2.81 -11.51 -3.75
C CYS A 352 -2.97 -10.49 -2.61
N PRO A 353 -2.36 -10.74 -1.43
CA PRO A 353 -2.32 -9.73 -0.38
C PRO A 353 -1.41 -8.57 -0.78
N ASN A 354 -1.67 -7.39 -0.20
CA ASN A 354 -0.75 -6.27 -0.29
C ASN A 354 0.59 -6.67 0.33
N THR A 355 1.66 -6.68 -0.47
CA THR A 355 3.00 -7.02 -0.01
C THR A 355 3.75 -5.75 0.38
N LEU A 356 4.81 -5.91 1.18
CA LEU A 356 5.70 -4.81 1.54
C LEU A 356 6.24 -4.07 0.30
N THR A 357 6.52 -4.81 -0.77
CA THR A 357 7.04 -4.27 -2.03
C THR A 357 6.02 -3.42 -2.77
N HIS A 358 4.75 -3.85 -2.82
CA HIS A 358 3.69 -3.05 -3.43
C HIS A 358 3.61 -1.67 -2.78
N MET A 359 3.67 -1.64 -1.45
CA MET A 359 3.60 -0.38 -0.70
C MET A 359 4.85 0.47 -0.88
N THR A 360 6.06 -0.10 -0.78
CA THR A 360 7.28 0.68 -1.01
C THR A 360 7.39 1.19 -2.43
N SER A 361 6.97 0.42 -3.43
CA SER A 361 6.95 0.84 -4.83
C SER A 361 5.97 1.99 -5.06
N ALA A 362 4.79 1.95 -4.42
CA ALA A 362 3.83 3.05 -4.48
C ALA A 362 4.40 4.33 -3.84
N LEU A 363 5.00 4.23 -2.66
CA LEU A 363 5.61 5.37 -1.97
C LEU A 363 6.76 6.00 -2.77
N VAL A 364 7.65 5.18 -3.36
CA VAL A 364 8.77 5.69 -4.16
C VAL A 364 8.34 6.22 -5.52
N ALA A 365 7.22 5.73 -6.06
CA ALA A 365 6.68 6.28 -7.30
C ALA A 365 6.18 7.73 -7.15
N GLU A 366 5.79 8.15 -5.94
CA GLU A 366 5.40 9.54 -5.63
C GLU A 366 6.58 10.45 -5.28
N GLN A 367 7.78 9.88 -5.13
CA GLN A 367 8.96 10.63 -4.71
C GLN A 367 9.41 11.63 -5.79
N ASP A 368 9.84 12.81 -5.34
CA ASP A 368 10.48 13.82 -6.17
C ASP A 368 11.74 14.36 -5.48
N PRO A 369 12.95 14.27 -6.08
CA PRO A 369 13.27 13.85 -7.44
C PRO A 369 13.15 12.35 -7.68
N PRO A 370 13.09 11.94 -8.96
CA PRO A 370 12.96 10.54 -9.28
C PRO A 370 14.02 9.63 -8.66
N ALA A 371 13.59 8.57 -7.99
CA ALA A 371 14.45 7.54 -7.43
C ALA A 371 15.42 7.00 -8.48
N SER A 372 16.69 7.10 -8.15
CA SER A 372 17.76 6.56 -8.99
C SER A 372 17.72 5.03 -8.99
N LYS A 373 18.39 4.42 -9.97
CA LYS A 373 18.58 2.97 -9.98
C LYS A 373 19.22 2.48 -8.67
N GLU A 374 20.21 3.21 -8.16
CA GLU A 374 20.90 2.89 -6.91
C GLU A 374 19.93 2.90 -5.72
N GLN A 375 19.04 3.89 -5.63
CA GLN A 375 18.02 3.94 -4.57
C GLN A 375 17.04 2.76 -4.68
N MET A 376 16.62 2.39 -5.90
CA MET A 376 15.74 1.23 -6.12
C MET A 376 16.41 -0.09 -5.74
N ASP A 377 17.68 -0.28 -6.12
CA ASP A 377 18.49 -1.44 -5.73
C ASP A 377 18.65 -1.49 -4.20
N LEU A 378 18.94 -0.34 -3.57
CA LEU A 378 19.10 -0.20 -2.12
C LEU A 378 17.80 -0.51 -1.38
N LEU A 379 16.68 0.03 -1.85
CA LEU A 379 15.37 -0.22 -1.28
C LEU A 379 15.04 -1.71 -1.34
N ARG A 380 15.31 -2.36 -2.48
CA ARG A 380 15.14 -3.81 -2.64
C ARG A 380 16.01 -4.61 -1.68
N TYR A 381 17.25 -4.17 -1.41
CA TYR A 381 18.12 -4.78 -0.39
C TYR A 381 17.54 -4.63 1.02
N ILE A 382 17.09 -3.43 1.40
CA ILE A 382 16.50 -3.14 2.72
C ILE A 382 15.24 -4.00 2.94
N ILE A 383 14.31 -4.01 1.98
CA ILE A 383 13.07 -4.80 2.06
C ILE A 383 13.37 -6.29 2.12
N SER A 384 14.35 -6.78 1.36
CA SER A 384 14.80 -8.18 1.42
C SER A 384 15.31 -8.52 2.82
N SER A 385 16.11 -7.63 3.43
CA SER A 385 16.65 -7.77 4.77
C SER A 385 15.56 -7.85 5.85
N VAL A 386 14.55 -6.98 5.75
CA VAL A 386 13.38 -7.04 6.63
C VAL A 386 12.62 -8.35 6.41
N THR A 387 12.39 -8.73 5.16
CA THR A 387 11.59 -9.91 4.81
C THR A 387 12.18 -11.21 5.36
N ILE A 388 13.51 -11.31 5.48
CA ILE A 388 14.20 -12.50 6.01
C ILE A 388 13.92 -12.72 7.50
N HIS A 389 13.63 -11.66 8.24
CA HIS A 389 13.51 -11.68 9.69
C HIS A 389 12.05 -11.64 10.16
N THR A 390 11.67 -12.57 11.02
CA THR A 390 10.27 -12.75 11.43
C THR A 390 9.78 -11.76 12.50
N TYR A 391 10.69 -11.12 13.24
CA TYR A 391 10.33 -10.18 14.30
C TYR A 391 9.72 -8.88 13.78
N TYR A 392 9.80 -8.59 12.47
CA TYR A 392 9.10 -7.46 11.89
C TYR A 392 7.59 -7.70 11.75
N GLY A 393 7.10 -8.93 11.87
CA GLY A 393 5.67 -9.26 11.82
C GLY A 393 4.83 -8.67 12.96
N GLN A 394 5.46 -8.07 13.97
CA GLN A 394 4.79 -7.32 15.04
C GLN A 394 4.48 -5.86 14.66
N TYR A 395 4.92 -5.40 13.49
CA TYR A 395 4.71 -4.05 13.00
C TYR A 395 3.85 -4.06 11.74
N HIS A 396 3.15 -2.96 11.55
CA HIS A 396 2.35 -2.70 10.35
C HIS A 396 3.25 -2.58 9.11
N PRO A 397 3.01 -3.34 8.02
CA PRO A 397 3.71 -3.20 6.75
C PRO A 397 3.88 -1.77 6.23
N SER A 398 2.91 -0.87 6.49
CA SER A 398 2.97 0.55 6.16
C SER A 398 4.07 1.30 6.87
N GLN A 399 4.26 1.03 8.16
CA GLN A 399 5.32 1.60 8.96
C GLN A 399 6.68 1.09 8.48
N ILE A 400 6.79 -0.22 8.21
CA ILE A 400 8.00 -0.82 7.67
C ILE A 400 8.33 -0.22 6.30
N ALA A 401 7.34 -0.11 5.40
CA ALA A 401 7.51 0.44 4.07
C ALA A 401 8.03 1.88 4.12
N ALA A 402 7.37 2.74 4.91
CA ALA A 402 7.79 4.12 5.12
C ALA A 402 9.22 4.20 5.69
N THR A 403 9.58 3.34 6.65
CA THR A 403 10.95 3.26 7.17
C THR A 403 11.97 2.83 6.12
N CYS A 404 11.66 1.82 5.31
CA CYS A 404 12.55 1.37 4.23
C CYS A 404 12.80 2.49 3.21
N VAL A 405 11.74 3.20 2.81
CA VAL A 405 11.84 4.36 1.91
C VAL A 405 12.65 5.48 2.55
N PHE A 406 12.36 5.84 3.81
CA PHE A 406 13.09 6.87 4.55
C PHE A 406 14.60 6.57 4.60
N ILE A 407 14.98 5.34 4.97
CA ILE A 407 16.39 4.93 5.02
C ILE A 407 17.03 5.02 3.62
N SER A 408 16.34 4.55 2.58
CA SER A 408 16.85 4.62 1.21
C SER A 408 17.12 6.05 0.75
N ARG A 409 16.23 6.99 1.10
CA ARG A 409 16.35 8.40 0.78
C ARG A 409 17.57 9.02 1.44
N VAL A 410 17.72 8.83 2.75
CA VAL A 410 18.87 9.33 3.52
C VAL A 410 20.19 8.79 2.98
N MET A 411 20.24 7.49 2.66
CA MET A 411 21.46 6.86 2.16
C MET A 411 21.84 7.32 0.75
N CYS A 412 20.86 7.73 -0.06
CA CYS A 412 21.06 8.25 -1.42
C CYS A 412 21.02 9.79 -1.50
N ASP A 413 21.14 10.49 -0.37
CA ASP A 413 21.16 11.96 -0.29
C ASP A 413 19.92 12.65 -0.89
N VAL A 414 18.75 12.00 -0.77
CA VAL A 414 17.46 12.57 -1.15
C VAL A 414 16.93 13.40 0.03
N SER A 415 16.55 14.65 -0.25
CA SER A 415 16.04 15.61 0.75
C SER A 415 15.00 14.96 1.66
N THR A 416 15.28 14.93 2.96
CA THR A 416 14.42 14.29 3.96
C THR A 416 14.56 15.05 5.29
N GLY A 417 13.43 15.43 5.88
CA GLY A 417 13.32 16.06 7.19
C GLY A 417 13.23 15.04 8.34
N ASP A 418 12.77 15.50 9.50
CA ASP A 418 12.63 14.64 10.67
C ASP A 418 11.52 13.58 10.48
N PRO A 419 11.81 12.29 10.73
CA PRO A 419 10.81 11.24 10.60
C PRO A 419 9.75 11.33 11.69
N GLY A 420 8.54 10.92 11.33
CA GLY A 420 7.44 10.69 12.28
C GLY A 420 7.79 9.63 13.34
N PRO A 421 7.06 9.60 14.47
CA PRO A 421 7.40 8.78 15.63
C PRO A 421 7.40 7.27 15.34
N GLN A 422 6.51 6.81 14.45
CA GLN A 422 6.42 5.41 14.05
C GLN A 422 7.64 4.98 13.23
N VAL A 423 7.99 5.78 12.21
CA VAL A 423 9.17 5.56 11.36
C VAL A 423 10.45 5.63 12.18
N ARG A 424 10.60 6.66 13.04
CA ARG A 424 11.77 6.86 13.91
C ARG A 424 12.08 5.62 14.76
N ARG A 425 11.06 5.06 15.42
CA ARG A 425 11.20 3.84 16.23
C ARG A 425 11.73 2.66 15.42
N LEU A 426 11.25 2.51 14.18
CA LEU A 426 11.61 1.40 13.32
C LEU A 426 12.98 1.54 12.64
N ILE A 427 13.47 2.77 12.42
CA ILE A 427 14.79 3.00 11.83
C ILE A 427 15.86 2.19 12.57
N GLN A 428 15.89 2.28 13.91
CA GLN A 428 16.89 1.56 14.71
C GLN A 428 16.76 0.03 14.57
N SER A 429 15.52 -0.48 14.53
CA SER A 429 15.26 -1.91 14.36
C SER A 429 15.69 -2.41 12.97
N VAL A 430 15.38 -1.67 11.91
CA VAL A 430 15.77 -2.00 10.53
C VAL A 430 17.29 -1.92 10.37
N MET A 431 17.93 -0.87 10.88
CA MET A 431 19.39 -0.71 10.83
C MET A 431 20.11 -1.83 11.59
N ALA A 432 19.60 -2.26 12.75
CA ALA A 432 20.15 -3.39 13.49
C ALA A 432 19.98 -4.72 12.74
N GLY A 433 18.86 -4.90 12.02
CA GLY A 433 18.64 -6.05 11.14
C GLY A 433 19.66 -6.08 9.99
N ILE A 434 19.79 -4.98 9.25
CA ILE A 434 20.76 -4.85 8.15
C ILE A 434 22.19 -5.09 8.63
N ALA A 435 22.55 -4.62 9.82
CA ALA A 435 23.88 -4.82 10.38
C ALA A 435 24.24 -6.30 10.61
N LYS A 436 23.26 -7.18 10.77
CA LYS A 436 23.49 -8.62 10.90
C LYS A 436 23.85 -9.28 9.57
N ASN A 437 23.44 -8.70 8.44
CA ASN A 437 23.61 -9.32 7.13
C ASN A 437 25.07 -9.47 6.71
N TYR A 438 25.98 -8.60 7.14
CA TYR A 438 27.40 -8.71 6.79
C TYR A 438 28.23 -9.50 7.82
N VAL A 439 27.59 -10.11 8.82
CA VAL A 439 28.24 -11.02 9.77
C VAL A 439 28.28 -12.43 9.18
N SER A 440 29.46 -13.03 9.09
CA SER A 440 29.61 -14.34 8.46
C SER A 440 28.88 -15.45 9.25
N SER A 441 28.38 -16.44 8.51
CA SER A 441 27.62 -17.59 9.03
C SER A 441 26.32 -17.23 9.75
N GLN A 442 25.76 -16.04 9.46
CA GLN A 442 24.46 -15.61 9.94
C GLN A 442 23.46 -15.54 8.78
N VAL A 443 22.18 -15.68 9.13
CA VAL A 443 21.08 -15.40 8.21
C VAL A 443 21.18 -13.92 7.80
N GLY A 444 21.29 -13.68 6.50
CA GLY A 444 21.50 -12.37 5.87
C GLY A 444 22.76 -12.30 5.00
N GLU A 445 23.72 -13.22 5.18
CA GLU A 445 25.01 -13.22 4.45
C GLU A 445 24.84 -13.41 2.94
N ILE A 446 23.92 -14.28 2.53
CA ILE A 446 23.62 -14.50 1.10
C ILE A 446 23.02 -13.23 0.53
N THR A 447 22.08 -12.63 1.25
CA THR A 447 21.43 -11.37 0.84
C THR A 447 22.43 -10.23 0.73
N PHE A 448 23.34 -10.09 1.70
CA PHE A 448 24.42 -9.12 1.61
C PHE A 448 25.28 -9.33 0.37
N SER A 449 25.70 -10.57 0.11
CA SER A 449 26.57 -10.94 -1.00
C SER A 449 25.90 -10.71 -2.36
N LEU A 450 24.61 -11.02 -2.49
CA LEU A 450 23.80 -10.78 -3.68
C LEU A 450 23.81 -9.29 -4.05
N PHE A 451 23.47 -8.42 -3.10
CA PHE A 451 23.39 -6.97 -3.33
C PHE A 451 24.75 -6.25 -3.27
N ALA A 452 25.84 -6.99 -3.01
CA ALA A 452 27.21 -6.48 -3.13
C ALA A 452 27.73 -6.55 -4.58
N GLU A 453 26.98 -7.18 -5.48
CA GLU A 453 27.31 -7.29 -6.90
C GLU A 453 27.07 -5.97 -7.65
N LYS A 454 27.88 -5.71 -8.68
CA LYS A 454 27.79 -4.50 -9.51
C LYS A 454 26.43 -4.30 -10.18
N ARG A 455 25.69 -5.38 -10.49
CA ARG A 455 24.37 -5.26 -11.13
C ARG A 455 23.33 -4.56 -10.23
N PHE A 456 23.52 -4.65 -8.92
CA PHE A 456 22.72 -4.01 -7.86
C PHE A 456 23.44 -2.81 -7.24
N SER A 457 24.31 -2.15 -8.00
CA SER A 457 24.99 -0.92 -7.58
C SER A 457 25.82 -1.06 -6.29
N GLU A 458 26.14 -2.30 -5.89
CA GLU A 458 26.91 -2.63 -4.68
C GLU A 458 26.30 -2.06 -3.38
N VAL A 459 24.98 -1.84 -3.36
CA VAL A 459 24.24 -1.10 -2.32
C VAL A 459 24.36 -1.69 -0.92
N SER A 460 24.59 -3.00 -0.79
CA SER A 460 24.77 -3.61 0.53
C SER A 460 26.04 -3.10 1.23
N LYS A 461 27.07 -2.70 0.47
CA LYS A 461 28.34 -2.18 1.00
C LYS A 461 28.20 -0.78 1.58
N LEU A 462 27.15 -0.03 1.25
CA LEU A 462 26.90 1.32 1.78
C LEU A 462 26.77 1.32 3.32
N PHE A 463 26.27 0.22 3.89
CA PHE A 463 26.11 0.06 5.35
C PHE A 463 27.40 -0.34 6.08
N CYS A 464 28.45 -0.73 5.35
CA CYS A 464 29.71 -1.16 5.95
C CYS A 464 30.57 0.01 6.45
N ASN A 465 30.29 1.25 6.02
CA ASN A 465 31.02 2.43 6.47
C ASN A 465 30.25 3.16 7.60
N PRO A 466 30.52 2.87 8.89
CA PRO A 466 29.81 3.49 10.00
C PRO A 466 30.04 5.00 10.12
N ASN A 467 31.05 5.53 9.44
CA ASN A 467 31.46 6.93 9.55
C ASN A 467 30.84 7.84 8.47
N SER A 468 30.08 7.29 7.52
CA SER A 468 29.39 8.10 6.51
C SER A 468 28.39 9.05 7.17
N ALA A 469 28.15 10.20 6.55
CA ALA A 469 27.22 11.21 7.08
C ALA A 469 25.80 10.62 7.24
N ALA A 470 25.32 9.87 6.24
CA ALA A 470 24.04 9.16 6.29
C ALA A 470 23.95 8.18 7.47
N MET A 471 24.98 7.35 7.70
CA MET A 471 25.00 6.39 8.81
C MET A 471 25.02 7.09 10.17
N LYS A 472 25.74 8.21 10.30
CA LYS A 472 25.73 9.01 11.54
C LYS A 472 24.36 9.63 11.80
N TYR A 473 23.72 10.17 10.76
CA TYR A 473 22.38 10.73 10.87
C TYR A 473 21.36 9.66 11.28
N LEU A 474 21.30 8.52 10.59
CA LEU A 474 20.38 7.42 10.92
C LEU A 474 20.57 6.86 12.34
N ARG A 475 21.80 6.89 12.87
CA ARG A 475 22.09 6.48 14.26
C ARG A 475 21.74 7.53 15.31
N SER A 476 21.67 8.80 14.90
CA SER A 476 21.30 9.91 15.78
C SER A 476 19.78 10.03 15.98
N LEU A 477 19.00 9.41 15.08
CA LEU A 477 17.54 9.37 15.11
C LEU A 477 17.01 8.37 16.14
#